data_AF-A0A7J7R037-F1
#
_entry.id   AF-A0A7J7R037-F1
#
_cell.length_a   1.000
_cell.length_b   1.000
_cell.length_c   1.000
_cell.angle_alpha   90.00
_cell.angle_beta   90.00
_cell.angle_gamma   90.00
#
_symmetry.space_group_name_H-M   'P 1'
#
loop_
_entity.id
_entity.type
_entity.pdbx_description
1 polymer ?
#
loop_
_entity_poly.entity_id
_entity_poly.type
_entity_poly.pdbx_seq_one_letter_code
_entity_poly.pdbx_strand_id
1 'polypeptide(L)'
;MSETSELWQIKLVLEFFSSRSHQERLQTHPKRGLFMNSEFLPVVKCSIDNTLDQWLQAGGDVCLHAYLSGQPWEESQLSMLACFLVYHSVPAPRHLPSVGLEGSTSFAELLFKCKQLKMPVRALLRLAPLLLGNPQPMVM
;
A
#
# COMPACT_ATOMS: atom_id res chain seq x y z
N MET A 1 -18.52 9.70 9.26
CA MET A 1 -17.14 9.61 8.77
C MET A 1 -16.69 8.17 8.91
N SER A 2 -16.12 7.56 7.86
CA SER A 2 -15.58 6.19 7.97
C SER A 2 -14.22 6.28 8.68
N GLU A 3 -14.06 5.56 9.79
CA GLU A 3 -12.82 5.57 10.57
C GLU A 3 -11.84 4.51 10.06
N THR A 4 -10.57 4.88 9.86
CA THR A 4 -9.51 3.97 9.41
C THR A 4 -8.67 3.42 10.57
N SER A 5 -9.11 3.64 11.82
CA SER A 5 -8.40 3.30 13.05
C SER A 5 -8.11 1.80 13.17
N GLU A 6 -9.10 0.95 12.87
CA GLU A 6 -8.95 -0.51 12.88
C GLU A 6 -7.96 -0.97 11.81
N LEU A 7 -7.99 -0.38 10.62
CA LEU A 7 -7.06 -0.69 9.54
C LEU A 7 -5.61 -0.33 9.91
N TRP A 8 -5.40 0.77 10.64
CA TRP A 8 -4.10 1.10 11.21
C TRP A 8 -3.60 0.03 12.17
N GLN A 9 -4.47 -0.49 13.05
CA GLN A 9 -4.10 -1.55 13.99
C GLN A 9 -3.72 -2.84 13.25
N ILE A 10 -4.52 -3.25 12.25
CA ILE A 10 -4.22 -4.43 11.43
C ILE A 10 -2.87 -4.25 10.72
N LYS A 11 -2.62 -3.08 10.11
CA LYS A 11 -1.35 -2.77 9.45
C LYS A 11 -0.17 -2.89 10.42
N LEU A 12 -0.28 -2.32 11.62
CA LEU A 12 0.77 -2.40 12.64
C LEU A 12 1.06 -3.84 13.06
N VAL A 13 0.02 -4.67 13.21
CA VAL A 13 0.18 -6.11 13.47
C VAL A 13 0.94 -6.77 12.33
N LEU A 14 0.53 -6.56 11.07
CA LEU A 14 1.19 -7.14 9.90
C LEU A 14 2.66 -6.70 9.77
N GLU A 15 2.96 -5.42 10.04
CA GLU A 15 4.33 -4.88 10.03
C GLU A 15 5.19 -5.46 11.17
N PHE A 16 4.62 -5.61 12.37
CA PHE A 16 5.30 -6.20 13.52
C PHE A 16 5.73 -7.64 13.23
N PHE A 17 4.81 -8.46 12.72
CA PHE A 17 5.09 -9.87 12.41
C PHE A 17 6.00 -10.07 11.19
N SER A 18 6.09 -9.08 10.29
CA SER A 18 7.02 -9.10 9.16
C SER A 18 8.39 -8.47 9.48
N SER A 19 8.58 -7.93 10.69
CA SER A 19 9.83 -7.29 11.09
C SER A 19 10.99 -8.29 11.26
N ARG A 20 12.21 -7.87 10.88
CA ARG A 20 13.42 -8.69 11.04
C ARG A 20 13.68 -9.08 12.48
N SER A 21 13.47 -8.16 13.43
CA SER A 21 13.61 -8.42 14.87
C SER A 21 12.68 -9.52 15.37
N HIS A 22 11.47 -9.64 14.81
CA HIS A 22 10.57 -10.75 15.16
C HIS A 22 11.03 -12.06 14.52
N GLN A 23 11.42 -12.02 13.24
CA GLN A 23 11.90 -13.21 12.53
C GLN A 23 13.16 -13.79 13.19
N GLU A 24 14.10 -12.95 13.60
CA GLU A 24 15.32 -13.34 14.32
C GLU A 24 15.00 -14.01 15.67
N ARG A 25 14.04 -13.46 16.44
CA ARG A 25 13.58 -14.05 17.71
C ARG A 25 12.90 -15.41 17.54
N LEU A 26 12.14 -15.59 16.46
CA LEU A 26 11.54 -16.89 16.11
C LEU A 26 12.62 -17.93 15.78
N GLN A 27 13.66 -17.52 15.04
CA GLN A 27 14.77 -18.41 14.70
C GLN A 27 15.60 -18.81 15.94
N THR A 28 15.81 -17.89 16.90
CA THR A 28 16.55 -18.19 18.14
C THR A 28 15.74 -19.00 19.15
N HIS A 29 14.42 -18.87 19.18
CA HIS A 29 13.56 -19.54 20.14
C HIS A 29 12.30 -20.16 19.50
N PRO A 30 12.45 -21.23 18.70
CA PRO A 30 11.34 -21.82 17.93
C PRO A 30 10.24 -22.47 18.80
N LYS A 31 10.49 -22.67 20.10
CA LYS A 31 9.55 -23.31 21.06
C LYS A 31 8.66 -22.33 21.84
N ARG A 32 8.85 -21.01 21.70
CA ARG A 32 7.87 -20.04 22.21
C ARG A 32 6.75 -19.93 21.18
N GLY A 33 5.65 -20.65 21.44
CA GLY A 33 4.45 -20.61 20.61
C GLY A 33 4.06 -19.17 20.25
N LEU A 34 3.71 -18.95 18.99
CA LEU A 34 3.20 -17.67 18.53
C LEU A 34 1.94 -17.31 19.32
N PHE A 35 1.77 -16.04 19.66
CA PHE A 35 0.53 -15.52 20.25
C PHE A 35 -0.65 -15.57 19.25
N MET A 36 -0.38 -15.80 17.96
CA MET A 36 -1.37 -15.96 16.89
C MET A 36 -0.99 -17.10 15.94
N ASN A 37 -1.98 -17.84 15.45
CA ASN A 37 -1.80 -18.88 14.45
C ASN A 37 -1.18 -18.29 13.17
N SER A 38 -0.10 -18.91 12.67
CA SER A 38 0.71 -18.37 11.56
C SER A 38 -0.07 -18.17 10.26
N GLU A 39 -1.17 -18.88 10.05
CA GLU A 39 -1.96 -18.84 8.81
C GLU A 39 -3.03 -17.74 8.79
N PHE A 40 -3.41 -17.20 9.95
CA PHE A 40 -4.46 -16.18 10.02
C PHE A 40 -4.02 -14.84 9.41
N LEU A 41 -2.80 -14.38 9.73
CA LEU A 41 -2.28 -13.09 9.26
C LEU A 41 -2.14 -13.02 7.73
N PRO A 42 -1.62 -14.06 7.04
CA PRO A 42 -1.68 -14.13 5.58
C PRO A 42 -3.10 -14.02 5.02
N VAL A 43 -4.10 -14.69 5.62
CA VAL A 43 -5.50 -14.62 5.16
C VAL A 43 -6.05 -13.20 5.30
N VAL A 44 -5.85 -12.55 6.45
CA VAL A 44 -6.27 -11.15 6.67
C VAL A 44 -5.60 -10.23 5.64
N LYS A 45 -4.29 -10.36 5.45
CA LYS A 45 -3.53 -9.58 4.48
C LYS A 45 -4.08 -9.76 3.07
N CYS A 46 -4.26 -11.00 2.61
CA CYS A 46 -4.78 -11.29 1.28
C CYS A 46 -6.21 -10.78 1.09
N SER A 47 -7.06 -10.85 2.11
CA SER A 47 -8.41 -10.30 2.06
C SER A 47 -8.38 -8.79 1.82
N ILE A 48 -7.54 -8.05 2.55
CA ILE A 48 -7.40 -6.60 2.38
C ILE A 48 -6.79 -6.27 1.01
N ASP A 49 -5.72 -6.96 0.63
CA ASP A 49 -5.06 -6.79 -0.67
C ASP A 49 -6.09 -6.98 -1.81
N ASN A 50 -6.89 -8.05 -1.77
CA ASN A 50 -7.91 -8.34 -2.78
C ASN A 50 -9.01 -7.28 -2.84
N THR A 51 -9.52 -6.83 -1.69
CA THR A 51 -10.56 -5.79 -1.65
C THR A 51 -10.06 -4.46 -2.22
N LEU A 52 -8.82 -4.07 -1.90
CA LEU A 52 -8.22 -2.84 -2.43
C LEU A 52 -7.89 -2.96 -3.93
N ASP A 53 -7.44 -4.14 -4.38
CA ASP A 53 -7.17 -4.39 -5.80
C ASP A 53 -8.45 -4.39 -6.63
N GLN A 54 -9.55 -4.97 -6.11
CA GLN A 54 -10.87 -4.88 -6.74
C GLN A 54 -11.38 -3.44 -6.83
N TRP A 55 -11.20 -2.66 -5.77
CA TRP A 55 -11.56 -1.24 -5.77
C TRP A 55 -10.76 -0.44 -6.81
N LEU A 56 -9.45 -0.68 -6.91
CA LEU A 56 -8.62 -0.08 -7.95
C LEU A 56 -9.13 -0.41 -9.35
N GLN A 57 -9.44 -1.68 -9.61
CA GLN A 57 -9.95 -2.15 -10.91
C GLN A 57 -11.35 -1.62 -11.24
N ALA A 58 -12.17 -1.32 -10.23
CA ALA A 58 -13.52 -0.79 -10.39
C ALA A 58 -13.57 0.73 -10.64
N GLY A 59 -12.43 1.38 -10.92
CA GLY A 59 -12.32 2.82 -11.17
C GLY A 59 -11.75 3.65 -10.02
N GLY A 60 -11.30 3.00 -8.94
CA GLY A 60 -10.59 3.67 -7.84
C GLY A 60 -9.23 4.24 -8.24
N ASP A 61 -8.64 3.69 -9.31
CA ASP A 61 -7.39 4.13 -9.92
C ASP A 61 -7.44 5.60 -10.40
N VAL A 62 -8.57 6.03 -10.99
CA VAL A 62 -8.80 7.42 -11.42
C VAL A 62 -8.81 8.37 -10.21
N CYS A 63 -9.51 7.98 -9.15
CA CYS A 63 -9.58 8.76 -7.90
C CYS A 63 -8.20 8.86 -7.23
N LEU A 64 -7.47 7.76 -7.18
CA LEU A 64 -6.11 7.73 -6.64
C LEU A 64 -5.14 8.60 -7.46
N HIS A 65 -5.22 8.56 -8.79
CA HIS A 65 -4.43 9.42 -9.66
C HIS A 65 -4.74 10.90 -9.44
N ALA A 66 -6.03 11.26 -9.34
CA ALA A 66 -6.47 12.63 -9.03
C ALA A 66 -5.94 13.11 -7.66
N TYR A 67 -5.99 12.24 -6.64
CA TYR A 67 -5.41 12.53 -5.32
C TYR A 67 -3.90 12.82 -5.39
N LEU A 68 -3.13 11.97 -6.08
CA LEU A 68 -1.68 12.11 -6.19
C LEU A 68 -1.28 13.37 -6.98
N SER A 69 -2.06 13.74 -7.99
CA SER A 69 -1.86 14.94 -8.82
C SER A 69 -2.45 16.22 -8.21
N GLY A 70 -3.14 16.12 -7.05
CA GLY A 70 -3.80 17.25 -6.40
C GLY A 70 -4.99 17.83 -7.18
N GLN A 71 -5.55 17.07 -8.12
CA GLN A 71 -6.75 17.42 -8.87
C GLN A 71 -8.01 17.16 -8.03
N PRO A 72 -9.17 17.77 -8.35
CA PRO A 72 -10.43 17.41 -7.70
C PRO A 72 -10.84 15.97 -8.04
N TRP A 73 -11.44 15.27 -7.09
CA TRP A 73 -11.97 13.91 -7.25
C TRP A 73 -13.35 13.76 -6.60
N GLU A 74 -14.04 12.67 -6.93
CA GLU A 74 -15.38 12.39 -6.41
C GLU A 74 -15.33 11.92 -4.94
N GLU A 75 -16.13 12.54 -4.07
CA GLU A 75 -16.17 12.21 -2.64
C GLU A 75 -16.78 10.83 -2.35
N SER A 76 -17.50 10.23 -3.29
CA SER A 76 -18.13 8.91 -3.13
C SER A 76 -17.10 7.81 -2.80
N GLN A 77 -15.86 7.96 -3.26
CA GLN A 77 -14.75 7.02 -3.06
C GLN A 77 -13.83 7.40 -1.88
N LEU A 78 -14.11 8.50 -1.17
CA LEU A 78 -13.22 9.06 -0.14
C LEU A 78 -12.85 8.04 0.96
N SER A 79 -13.83 7.25 1.41
CA SER A 79 -13.60 6.25 2.46
C SER A 79 -12.64 5.15 1.99
N MET A 80 -12.84 4.62 0.78
CA MET A 80 -11.98 3.59 0.20
C MET A 80 -10.58 4.12 -0.13
N LEU A 81 -10.49 5.35 -0.64
CA LEU A 81 -9.22 6.03 -0.84
C LEU A 81 -8.44 6.16 0.48
N ALA A 82 -9.10 6.58 1.56
CA ALA A 82 -8.45 6.67 2.88
C ALA A 82 -7.91 5.31 3.34
N CYS A 83 -8.69 4.23 3.17
CA CYS A 83 -8.23 2.87 3.46
C CYS A 83 -6.98 2.50 2.65
N PHE A 84 -6.99 2.78 1.35
CA PHE A 84 -5.87 2.52 0.45
C PHE A 84 -4.59 3.23 0.91
N LEU A 85 -4.69 4.54 1.16
CA LEU A 85 -3.56 5.38 1.58
C LEU A 85 -2.97 4.90 2.90
N VAL A 86 -3.82 4.57 3.88
CA VAL A 86 -3.41 4.06 5.19
C VAL A 86 -2.68 2.73 5.06
N TYR A 87 -3.28 1.74 4.41
CA TYR A 87 -2.76 0.39 4.36
C TYR A 87 -1.46 0.28 3.53
N HIS A 88 -1.36 1.05 2.44
CA HIS A 88 -0.19 1.08 1.58
C HIS A 88 0.90 2.08 2.01
N SER A 89 0.66 2.89 3.03
CA SER A 89 1.57 3.97 3.46
C SER A 89 1.90 4.95 2.32
N VAL A 90 0.90 5.26 1.49
CA VAL A 90 1.10 6.21 0.40
C VAL A 90 1.30 7.60 0.99
N PRO A 91 2.40 8.29 0.67
CA PRO A 91 2.67 9.60 1.25
C PRO A 91 1.73 10.65 0.69
N ALA A 92 1.45 11.67 1.52
CA ALA A 92 0.61 12.79 1.10
C ALA A 92 1.20 13.52 -0.13
N PRO A 93 0.36 14.10 -1.01
CA PRO A 93 0.79 14.72 -2.27
C PRO A 93 1.88 15.76 -2.09
N ARG A 94 1.85 16.56 -1.02
CA ARG A 94 2.92 17.54 -0.68
C ARG A 94 4.34 16.95 -0.58
N HIS A 95 4.49 15.66 -0.33
CA HIS A 95 5.79 15.00 -0.26
C HIS A 95 6.21 14.38 -1.60
N LEU A 96 5.29 14.22 -2.57
CA LEU A 96 5.57 13.59 -3.86
C LEU A 96 6.42 14.48 -4.80
N PRO A 97 6.20 15.80 -4.93
CA PRO A 97 7.03 16.68 -5.77
C PRO A 97 8.50 16.69 -5.34
N SER A 98 8.77 16.57 -4.03
CA SER A 98 10.14 16.49 -3.52
C SER A 98 10.90 15.24 -3.99
N VAL A 99 10.17 14.24 -4.46
CA VAL A 99 10.70 12.94 -4.92
C VAL A 99 10.75 12.84 -6.45
N GLY A 100 10.17 13.82 -7.16
CA GLY A 100 10.23 13.88 -8.63
C GLY A 100 9.63 12.65 -9.31
N LEU A 101 8.49 12.17 -8.82
CA LEU A 101 7.86 10.94 -9.34
C LEU A 101 7.31 11.12 -10.76
N GLU A 102 6.86 12.33 -11.10
CA GLU A 102 6.50 12.72 -12.46
C GLU A 102 7.69 12.58 -13.42
N GLY A 103 7.46 11.98 -14.59
CA GLY A 103 8.49 11.76 -15.61
C GLY A 103 9.39 10.55 -15.38
N SER A 104 9.07 9.68 -14.43
CA SER A 104 9.76 8.38 -14.31
C SER A 104 9.38 7.50 -15.50
N THR A 105 10.36 6.87 -16.15
CA THR A 105 10.15 6.07 -17.37
C THR A 105 10.19 4.56 -17.11
N SER A 106 10.63 4.15 -15.91
CA SER A 106 10.73 2.75 -15.53
C SER A 106 10.39 2.50 -14.07
N PHE A 107 9.98 1.26 -13.76
CA PHE A 107 9.72 0.83 -12.39
C PHE A 107 10.97 0.89 -11.50
N ALA A 108 12.17 0.67 -12.06
CA ALA A 108 13.43 0.75 -11.34
C ALA A 108 13.72 2.18 -10.86
N GLU A 109 13.46 3.19 -11.69
CA GLU A 109 13.55 4.61 -11.31
C GLU A 109 12.57 4.94 -10.19
N LEU A 110 11.33 4.47 -10.31
CA LEU A 110 10.32 4.65 -9.26
C LEU A 110 10.74 4.01 -7.93
N LEU A 111 11.30 2.81 -7.96
CA LEU A 111 11.83 2.13 -6.76
C LEU A 111 12.94 2.94 -6.11
N PHE A 112 13.86 3.46 -6.91
CA PHE A 112 14.99 4.24 -6.42
C PHE A 112 14.51 5.54 -5.77
N LYS A 113 13.62 6.28 -6.42
CA LYS A 113 13.03 7.53 -5.91
C LYS A 113 12.19 7.27 -4.65
N CYS A 114 11.36 6.23 -4.63
CA CYS A 114 10.49 5.89 -3.50
C CYS A 114 11.23 5.30 -2.29
N LYS A 115 12.49 4.88 -2.43
CA LYS A 115 13.30 4.38 -1.31
C LYS A 115 13.39 5.40 -0.16
N GLN A 116 13.42 6.70 -0.48
CA GLN A 116 13.49 7.77 0.51
C GLN A 116 12.15 7.99 1.24
N LEU A 117 11.03 7.62 0.60
CA LEU A 117 9.67 7.77 1.15
C LEU A 117 9.30 6.66 2.15
N LYS A 118 10.19 5.68 2.38
CA LYS A 118 9.92 4.48 3.18
C LYS A 118 8.65 3.73 2.75
N MET A 119 8.24 3.90 1.49
CA MET A 119 7.05 3.27 0.97
C MET A 119 7.33 1.78 0.69
N PRO A 120 6.48 0.85 1.15
CA PRO A 120 6.62 -0.56 0.83
C PRO A 120 6.58 -0.82 -0.69
N VAL A 121 7.45 -1.68 -1.19
CA VAL A 121 7.47 -2.07 -2.62
C VAL A 121 6.12 -2.59 -3.11
N ARG A 122 5.36 -3.28 -2.24
CA ARG A 122 4.00 -3.75 -2.55
C ARG A 122 3.02 -2.64 -2.92
N ALA A 123 3.18 -1.45 -2.34
CA ALA A 123 2.38 -0.27 -2.67
C ALA A 123 2.83 0.28 -4.02
N LEU A 124 4.15 0.35 -4.24
CA LEU A 124 4.68 0.83 -5.50
C LEU A 124 4.25 -0.02 -6.70
N LEU A 125 4.17 -1.34 -6.54
CA LEU A 125 3.69 -2.23 -7.61
C LEU A 125 2.27 -1.88 -8.08
N ARG A 126 1.40 -1.42 -7.16
CA ARG A 126 0.03 -0.98 -7.48
C ARG A 126 -0.04 0.44 -8.02
N LEU A 127 0.91 1.29 -7.63
CA LEU A 127 1.02 2.67 -8.10
C LEU A 127 1.76 2.78 -9.44
N ALA A 128 2.59 1.81 -9.81
CA ALA A 128 3.43 1.87 -10.99
C ALA A 128 2.64 2.07 -12.30
N PRO A 129 1.51 1.37 -12.55
CA PRO A 129 0.71 1.60 -13.75
C PRO A 129 0.19 3.05 -13.85
N LEU A 130 -0.19 3.63 -12.71
CA LEU A 130 -0.67 5.01 -12.60
C LEU A 130 0.44 6.02 -12.84
N LEU A 131 1.64 5.78 -12.28
CA LEU A 131 2.75 6.73 -12.32
C LEU A 131 3.56 6.67 -13.61
N LEU A 132 3.64 5.50 -14.26
CA LEU A 132 4.37 5.33 -15.53
C LEU A 132 3.52 5.68 -16.75
N GLY A 133 2.29 6.14 -16.56
CA GLY A 133 1.40 6.54 -17.66
C GLY A 133 1.03 5.39 -18.61
N ASN A 134 1.09 4.15 -18.13
CA ASN A 134 0.75 2.97 -18.93
C ASN A 134 -0.52 2.33 -18.35
N PRO A 135 -1.70 2.80 -18.76
CA PRO A 135 -2.97 2.19 -18.38
C PRO A 135 -3.13 0.90 -19.20
N GLN A 136 -2.24 -0.07 -19.02
CA GLN A 136 -2.58 -1.42 -19.39
C GLN A 136 -3.39 -1.98 -18.22
N PRO A 137 -4.62 -2.45 -18.47
CA PRO A 137 -5.36 -3.20 -17.45
C PRO A 137 -4.44 -4.36 -17.03
N MET A 138 -4.26 -4.54 -15.73
CA MET A 138 -3.61 -5.74 -15.19
C MET A 138 -4.52 -6.93 -15.50
N VAL A 139 -4.50 -7.40 -16.73
CA VAL A 139 -5.07 -8.67 -17.15
C VAL A 139 -4.09 -9.73 -16.66
N MET A 140 -4.51 -10.47 -15.63
CA MET A 140 -3.97 -11.82 -15.39
C MET A 140 -4.59 -12.77 -16.39
#